data_AF-A0A9X1B5W3-F1
#
_entry.id   AF-A0A9X1B5W3-F1
#
_cell.length_a   1.000
_cell.length_b   1.000
_cell.length_c   1.000
_cell.angle_alpha   90.00
_cell.angle_beta   90.00
_cell.angle_gamma   90.00
#
_symmetry.space_group_name_H-M   'P 1'
#
loop_
_entity.id
_entity.type
_entity.pdbx_description
1 polymer ?
#
loop_
_entity_poly.entity_id
_entity_poly.type
_entity_poly.pdbx_seq_one_letter_code
_entity_poly.pdbx_strand_id
1 'polypeptide(L)'
;MALTTLLGEPELNIYTLNEHLLFYRSETAGYKQRLEFHFHKSRLFYVKRTFSKLSFTDANEVFCALRAKYLDDRLFDPEHEKILDPQGNEIFARDNDELQLEYLQAHHLTFGKL
;
A
#
# COMPACT_ATOMS: atom_id res chain seq x y z
N MET A 1 -19.33 -29.86 -3.09
CA MET A 1 -18.78 -28.90 -2.09
C MET A 1 -17.63 -28.18 -2.75
N ALA A 2 -17.76 -26.88 -2.98
CA ALA A 2 -16.77 -26.10 -3.72
C ALA A 2 -15.53 -25.83 -2.85
N LEU A 3 -14.36 -26.14 -3.41
CA LEU A 3 -13.03 -25.79 -2.89
C LEU A 3 -12.93 -24.27 -2.82
N THR A 4 -12.80 -23.71 -1.62
CA THR A 4 -12.42 -22.32 -1.41
C THR A 4 -10.90 -22.26 -1.51
N THR A 5 -10.38 -22.23 -2.74
CA THR A 5 -8.98 -21.92 -3.00
C THR A 5 -8.78 -20.44 -2.67
N LEU A 6 -8.10 -20.15 -1.55
CA LEU A 6 -7.63 -18.79 -1.26
C LEU A 6 -6.78 -18.31 -2.44
N LEU A 7 -7.25 -17.27 -3.13
CA LEU A 7 -6.50 -16.59 -4.18
C LEU A 7 -5.23 -15.98 -3.57
N GLY A 8 -4.07 -16.41 -4.06
CA GLY A 8 -2.80 -15.72 -3.87
C GLY A 8 -2.02 -16.10 -2.62
N GLU A 9 -1.34 -17.25 -2.66
CA GLU A 9 -0.06 -17.34 -1.94
C GLU A 9 0.98 -16.65 -2.83
N PRO A 10 1.39 -15.40 -2.53
CA PRO A 10 2.37 -14.71 -3.35
C PRO A 10 3.70 -15.48 -3.26
N GLU A 11 4.42 -15.60 -4.39
CA GLU A 11 5.82 -16.02 -4.35
C GLU A 11 6.64 -14.95 -3.63
N LEU A 12 6.85 -15.15 -2.32
CA LEU A 12 7.51 -14.19 -1.44
C LEU A 12 9.02 -14.22 -1.67
N ASN A 13 9.56 -13.15 -2.22
CA ASN A 13 11.00 -12.90 -2.19
C ASN A 13 11.28 -11.79 -1.16
N ILE A 14 11.83 -12.17 0.00
CA ILE A 14 12.13 -11.26 1.12
C ILE A 14 13.60 -10.84 1.02
N TYR A 15 13.84 -9.53 0.95
CA TYR A 15 15.17 -8.94 0.98
C TYR A 15 15.27 -7.99 2.19
N THR A 16 16.29 -8.17 3.03
CA THR A 16 16.60 -7.26 4.13
C THR A 16 17.81 -6.41 3.73
N LEU A 17 17.64 -5.11 3.60
CA LEU A 17 18.72 -4.17 3.26
C LEU A 17 18.96 -3.28 4.49
N ASN A 18 19.96 -3.62 5.30
CA ASN A 18 20.16 -3.12 6.67
C ASN A 18 19.02 -3.52 7.63
N GLU A 19 19.27 -3.53 8.94
CA GLU A 19 18.33 -3.97 9.99
C GLU A 19 17.02 -3.14 10.09
N HIS A 20 16.74 -2.27 9.11
CA HIS A 20 15.70 -1.25 9.13
C HIS A 20 14.80 -1.23 7.89
N LEU A 21 15.19 -1.87 6.77
CA LEU A 21 14.39 -1.88 5.54
C LEU A 21 14.08 -3.31 5.11
N LEU A 22 12.79 -3.63 5.11
CA LEU A 22 12.28 -4.90 4.60
C LEU A 22 11.59 -4.66 3.27
N PHE A 23 12.08 -5.35 2.24
CA PHE A 23 11.55 -5.25 0.90
C PHE A 23 11.02 -6.60 0.44
N TYR A 24 9.82 -6.59 -0.12
CA TYR A 24 9.21 -7.78 -0.68
C TYR A 24 8.50 -7.48 -1.99
N ARG A 25 8.55 -8.45 -2.90
CA ARG A 25 7.81 -8.43 -4.15
C ARG A 25 6.74 -9.50 -4.09
N SER A 26 5.55 -9.14 -4.52
CA SER A 26 4.41 -10.04 -4.65
C SER A 26 3.70 -9.78 -5.97
N GLU A 27 2.93 -10.74 -6.43
CA GLU A 27 1.98 -10.51 -7.52
C GLU A 27 0.56 -10.58 -6.95
N THR A 28 -0.23 -9.54 -7.20
CA THR A 28 -1.64 -9.47 -6.77
C THR A 28 -2.49 -9.23 -8.00
N ALA A 29 -3.46 -10.11 -8.26
CA ALA A 29 -4.33 -10.02 -9.44
C ALA A 29 -3.58 -9.90 -10.79
N GLY A 30 -2.40 -10.51 -10.92
CA GLY A 30 -1.58 -10.46 -12.13
C GLY A 30 -0.70 -9.21 -12.26
N TYR A 31 -0.79 -8.26 -11.32
CA TYR A 31 0.07 -7.08 -11.29
C TYR A 31 1.27 -7.30 -10.37
N LYS A 32 2.44 -6.89 -10.87
CA LYS A 32 3.67 -6.89 -10.08
C LYS A 32 3.57 -5.77 -9.05
N GLN A 33 3.56 -6.18 -7.79
CA GLN A 33 3.49 -5.30 -6.66
C GLN A 33 4.80 -5.38 -5.89
N ARG A 34 5.37 -4.21 -5.63
CA ARG A 34 6.56 -4.05 -4.81
C ARG A 34 6.13 -3.39 -3.52
N LEU A 35 6.56 -3.94 -2.41
CA LEU A 35 6.23 -3.44 -1.11
C LEU A 35 7.49 -3.25 -0.28
N GLU A 36 7.50 -2.14 0.43
CA GLU A 36 8.66 -1.68 1.18
C GLU A 36 8.19 -1.22 2.55
N PHE A 37 8.86 -1.72 3.57
CA PHE A 37 8.57 -1.45 4.96
C PHE A 37 9.80 -0.85 5.63
N HIS A 38 9.60 0.24 6.37
CA HIS A 38 10.66 0.90 7.11
C HIS A 38 10.39 0.82 8.60
N PHE A 39 11.39 0.38 9.33
CA PHE A 39 11.34 0.18 10.77
C PHE A 39 12.33 1.10 11.47
N HIS A 40 11.91 1.72 12.56
CA HIS A 40 12.76 2.47 13.47
C HIS A 40 12.52 2.01 14.91
N LYS A 41 13.58 1.62 15.62
CA LYS A 41 13.49 1.02 16.97
C LYS A 41 12.47 -0.14 17.04
N SER A 42 12.53 -1.03 16.06
CA SER A 42 11.63 -2.18 15.91
C SER A 42 10.14 -1.82 15.74
N ARG A 43 9.83 -0.60 15.32
CA ARG A 43 8.48 -0.13 15.01
C ARG A 43 8.36 0.23 13.54
N LEU A 44 7.36 -0.35 12.87
CA LEU A 44 7.00 0.01 11.50
C LEU A 44 6.44 1.43 11.51
N PHE A 45 7.03 2.34 10.73
CA PHE A 45 6.59 3.74 10.64
C PHE A 45 6.30 4.20 9.21
N TYR A 46 6.72 3.43 8.20
CA TYR A 46 6.39 3.71 6.81
C TYR A 46 6.19 2.43 6.00
N VAL A 47 5.15 2.44 5.16
CA VAL A 47 4.84 1.38 4.19
C VAL A 47 4.67 2.00 2.82
N LYS A 48 5.41 1.52 1.82
CA LYS A 48 5.21 1.90 0.42
C LYS A 48 4.77 0.69 -0.38
N ARG A 49 3.68 0.85 -1.14
CA ARG A 49 3.20 -0.09 -2.13
C ARG A 49 3.37 0.54 -3.50
N THR A 50 4.08 -0.12 -4.39
CA THR A 50 4.28 0.31 -5.78
C THR A 50 3.70 -0.76 -6.70
N PHE A 51 2.82 -0.35 -7.61
CA PHE A 51 2.30 -1.20 -8.67
C PHE A 51 2.96 -0.80 -9.98
N SER A 52 3.68 -1.74 -10.59
CA SER A 52 4.29 -1.51 -11.90
C SER A 52 3.27 -1.88 -12.99
N LYS A 53 3.12 -1.01 -14.00
CA LYS A 53 2.31 -1.26 -15.21
C LYS A 53 0.80 -1.43 -14.99
N LEU A 54 0.19 -0.66 -14.08
CA LEU A 54 -1.27 -0.59 -14.03
C LEU A 54 -1.80 0.12 -15.27
N SER A 55 -2.93 -0.36 -15.80
CA SER A 55 -3.70 0.44 -16.75
C SER A 55 -4.40 1.59 -16.02
N PHE A 56 -4.84 2.60 -16.77
CA PHE A 56 -5.64 3.69 -16.20
C PHE A 56 -6.89 3.18 -15.46
N THR A 57 -7.55 2.14 -16.00
CA THR A 57 -8.73 1.54 -15.36
C THR A 57 -8.37 0.91 -14.02
N ASP A 58 -7.29 0.14 -13.95
CA ASP A 58 -6.88 -0.55 -12.72
C ASP A 58 -6.40 0.44 -11.66
N ALA A 59 -5.65 1.48 -12.06
CA ALA A 59 -5.27 2.56 -11.17
C ALA A 59 -6.50 3.26 -10.58
N ASN A 60 -7.52 3.51 -11.40
CA ASN A 60 -8.77 4.09 -10.96
C ASN A 60 -9.53 3.17 -9.99
N GLU A 61 -9.51 1.84 -10.18
CA GLU A 61 -10.09 0.91 -9.20
C GLU A 61 -9.40 1.00 -7.83
N VAL A 62 -8.08 1.13 -7.81
CA VAL A 62 -7.33 1.35 -6.55
C VAL A 62 -7.74 2.67 -5.89
N PHE A 63 -7.90 3.75 -6.65
CA PHE A 63 -8.38 5.02 -6.12
C PHE A 63 -9.81 4.95 -5.60
N CYS A 64 -10.71 4.25 -6.31
CA CYS A 64 -12.06 4.00 -5.84
C CYS A 64 -12.05 3.22 -4.51
N ALA A 65 -11.22 2.18 -4.39
CA ALA A 65 -11.09 1.43 -3.16
C ALA A 65 -10.55 2.29 -2.00
N LEU A 66 -9.59 3.18 -2.25
CA LEU A 66 -9.10 4.13 -1.26
C LEU A 66 -10.19 5.12 -0.82
N ARG A 67 -10.93 5.68 -1.77
CA ARG A 67 -12.03 6.62 -1.50
C ARG A 67 -13.14 6.01 -0.67
N ALA A 68 -13.57 4.81 -1.03
CA ALA A 68 -14.58 4.07 -0.27
C ALA A 68 -14.10 3.74 1.15
N LYS A 69 -12.80 3.45 1.32
CA LYS A 69 -12.25 3.06 2.63
C LYS A 69 -12.01 4.22 3.59
N TYR A 70 -11.54 5.36 3.09
CA TYR A 70 -11.02 6.43 3.96
C TYR A 70 -11.69 7.79 3.76
N LEU A 71 -12.46 7.99 2.69
CA LEU A 71 -12.97 9.30 2.31
C LEU A 71 -14.49 9.36 2.18
N ASP A 72 -15.21 8.30 2.59
CA ASP A 72 -16.67 8.21 2.45
C ASP A 72 -17.14 8.59 1.03
N ASP A 73 -16.43 8.08 0.02
CA ASP A 73 -16.63 8.36 -1.41
C ASP A 73 -16.45 9.82 -1.85
N ARG A 74 -15.90 10.70 -1.02
CA ARG A 74 -15.53 12.06 -1.41
C ARG A 74 -14.50 12.03 -2.55
N LEU A 75 -14.61 13.00 -3.47
CA LEU A 75 -13.59 13.25 -4.49
C LEU A 75 -12.25 13.61 -3.85
N PHE A 76 -11.17 13.11 -4.45
CA PHE A 76 -9.79 13.25 -3.98
C PHE A 76 -8.90 13.33 -5.20
N ASP A 77 -7.99 14.31 -5.21
CA ASP A 77 -6.91 14.39 -6.17
C ASP A 77 -5.66 13.67 -5.64
N PRO A 78 -5.31 12.50 -6.18
CA PRO A 78 -4.17 11.71 -5.72
C PRO A 78 -2.84 12.46 -5.78
N GLU A 79 -2.64 13.35 -6.74
CA GLU A 79 -1.35 14.02 -6.95
C GLU A 79 -1.10 15.18 -5.97
N HIS A 80 -2.17 15.75 -5.41
CA HIS A 80 -2.09 17.01 -4.65
C HIS A 80 -2.64 16.93 -3.24
N GLU A 81 -3.38 15.88 -2.91
CA GLU A 81 -4.00 15.70 -1.60
C GLU A 81 -3.40 14.53 -0.83
N LYS A 82 -3.45 14.61 0.51
CA LYS A 82 -3.18 13.48 1.39
C LYS A 82 -4.46 13.03 2.06
N ILE A 83 -4.59 11.73 2.28
CA ILE A 83 -5.68 11.14 3.06
C ILE A 83 -5.20 10.97 4.50
N LEU A 84 -6.07 11.25 5.46
CA LEU A 84 -5.84 10.91 6.87
C LEU A 84 -6.69 9.70 7.21
N ASP A 85 -6.07 8.63 7.70
CA ASP A 85 -6.82 7.49 8.22
C ASP A 85 -7.43 7.83 9.60
N PRO A 86 -8.36 7.01 10.13
CA PRO A 86 -8.96 7.25 11.44
C PRO A 86 -7.98 7.27 12.62
N GLN A 87 -6.76 6.77 12.44
CA GLN A 87 -5.69 6.78 13.43
C GLN A 87 -4.75 8.00 13.26
N GLY A 88 -5.02 8.86 12.28
CA GLY A 88 -4.22 10.05 11.97
C GLY A 88 -2.96 9.75 11.15
N ASN A 89 -2.82 8.56 10.56
CA ASN A 89 -1.74 8.27 9.64
C ASN A 89 -2.01 8.93 8.28
N GLU A 90 -0.94 9.29 7.59
CA GLU A 90 -1.01 9.96 6.31
C GLU A 90 -0.88 8.94 5.18
N ILE A 91 -1.75 9.04 4.19
CA ILE A 91 -1.69 8.24 2.97
C ILE A 91 -1.49 9.18 1.79
N PHE A 92 -0.45 8.93 1.02
CA PHE A 92 -0.14 9.63 -0.21
C PHE A 92 -0.29 8.68 -1.38
N ALA A 93 -0.89 9.17 -2.46
CA ALA A 93 -0.91 8.48 -3.74
C ALA A 93 -0.04 9.26 -4.73
N ARG A 94 0.61 8.57 -5.66
CA ARG A 94 1.30 9.18 -6.80
C ARG A 94 1.18 8.24 -7.98
N ASP A 95 0.77 8.74 -9.12
CA ASP A 95 0.63 8.02 -10.38
C ASP A 95 1.55 8.63 -11.43
N ASN A 96 2.86 8.44 -11.22
CA ASN A 96 3.92 8.95 -12.09
C ASN A 96 4.72 7.76 -12.65
N ASP A 97 4.28 7.21 -13.79
CA ASP A 97 4.72 5.96 -14.44
C ASP A 97 4.48 4.65 -13.65
N GLU A 98 4.47 4.74 -12.32
CA GLU A 98 4.04 3.68 -11.41
C GLU A 98 3.08 4.25 -10.37
N LEU A 99 2.03 3.50 -10.05
CA LEU A 99 1.15 3.86 -8.95
C LEU A 99 1.84 3.54 -7.63
N GLN A 100 2.06 4.56 -6.81
CA GLN A 100 2.67 4.48 -5.51
C GLN A 100 1.67 4.90 -4.43
N LEU A 101 1.47 4.03 -3.45
CA LEU A 101 0.72 4.33 -2.24
C LEU A 101 1.68 4.31 -1.06
N GLU A 102 1.83 5.44 -0.39
CA GLU A 102 2.72 5.61 0.75
C GLU A 102 1.89 5.84 2.00
N TYR A 103 2.10 5.02 3.02
CA TYR A 103 1.46 5.12 4.32
C TYR A 103 2.52 5.54 5.32
N LEU A 104 2.34 6.71 5.93
CA LEU A 104 3.25 7.29 6.90
C LEU A 104 2.56 7.41 8.26
N GLN A 105 3.21 6.85 9.27
CA GLN A 105 2.78 6.97 10.64
C GLN A 105 3.09 8.38 11.17
N ALA A 106 2.09 9.25 11.29
CA ALA A 106 2.28 10.63 11.78
C ALA A 106 2.35 10.74 13.31
N HIS A 107 1.77 9.77 14.05
CA HIS A 107 1.73 9.76 15.51
C HIS A 107 2.34 8.47 16.08
N HIS A 108 2.94 8.50 17.28
CA HIS A 108 3.68 7.40 17.92
C HIS A 108 2.97 6.02 18.08
N LEU A 109 1.74 5.84 17.60
CA LEU A 109 0.99 4.59 17.56
C LEU A 109 1.42 3.73 16.35
N THR A 110 2.11 2.62 16.60
CA THR A 110 2.52 1.64 15.56
C THR A 110 1.37 1.26 14.65
N PHE A 111 1.63 1.02 13.36
CA PHE A 111 0.65 0.37 12.49
C PHE A 111 0.06 -0.85 13.21
N GLY A 112 -1.27 -0.89 13.29
CA GLY A 112 -1.99 -2.02 13.89
C GLY A 112 -1.64 -3.32 13.16
N LYS A 113 -1.84 -4.46 13.82
CA LYS A 113 -1.69 -5.78 13.19
C LYS A 113 -2.50 -5.82 11.89
N LEU A 114 -1.80 -6.08 10.78
CA LEU A 114 -2.39 -6.50 9.51
C LEU A 114 -3.12 -7.84 9.70
#